data_AF-A0A6N7AH13-F1
#
_entry.id   AF-A0A6N7AH13-F1
#
_cell.length_a   1.000
_cell.length_b   1.000
_cell.length_c   1.000
_cell.angle_alpha   90.00
_cell.angle_beta   90.00
_cell.angle_gamma   90.00
#
_symmetry.space_group_name_H-M   'P 1'
#
loop_
_entity.id
_entity.type
_entity.pdbx_description
1 polymer ?
#
loop_
_entity_poly.entity_id
_entity_poly.type
_entity_poly.pdbx_seq_one_letter_code
_entity_poly.pdbx_strand_id
1 'polypeptide(L)'
;MKILSGVYEGKTTGTPIGLLIENVDQRSKDYTDLSESFRPGHADYTYWRKYGIRDPRGGGRASARETALRVAAGAIARLVLGSEITIRGALVQLGTQTIDRSRWDWAEVDRNPFFCPDPVAAQQWEESLDAVRRRGSSIGAIIEVVAEGVPPGLGAPVYDKLDADIAKALMSINAVKGVEIGAGFAAATLSGEENADEMRIGGTGDVAFLSNHAGGILGGISSGQPVVARLAVKPTSSILTP
;
A
#
# COMPACT_ATOMS: atom_id res chain seq x y z
N MET A 1 13.78 -14.84 -9.70
CA MET A 1 14.13 -14.59 -8.29
C MET A 1 14.96 -15.76 -7.81
N LYS A 2 16.03 -15.52 -7.03
CA LYS A 2 16.88 -16.54 -6.43
C LYS A 2 16.83 -16.40 -4.91
N ILE A 3 16.68 -17.52 -4.20
CA ILE A 3 16.84 -17.59 -2.75
C ILE A 3 18.28 -17.99 -2.49
N LEU A 4 19.01 -17.16 -1.74
CA LEU A 4 20.46 -17.29 -1.52
C LEU A 4 20.81 -18.00 -0.20
N SER A 5 19.93 -17.94 0.79
CA SER A 5 20.17 -18.48 2.13
C SER A 5 18.86 -18.72 2.87
N GLY A 6 18.93 -19.35 4.06
CA GLY A 6 17.82 -19.43 5.00
C GLY A 6 16.75 -20.48 4.68
N VAL A 7 16.86 -21.18 3.55
CA VAL A 7 15.94 -22.24 3.11
C VAL A 7 16.71 -23.52 2.82
N TYR A 8 16.22 -24.64 3.36
CA TYR A 8 16.72 -25.99 3.10
C TYR A 8 15.52 -26.91 2.83
N GLU A 9 15.57 -27.67 1.73
CA GLU A 9 14.49 -28.58 1.31
C GLU A 9 13.09 -27.94 1.30
N GLY A 10 13.01 -26.69 0.83
CA GLY A 10 11.75 -25.95 0.74
C GLY A 10 11.20 -25.42 2.07
N LYS A 11 11.94 -25.60 3.18
CA LYS A 11 11.57 -25.11 4.51
C LYS A 11 12.52 -24.04 5.01
N THR A 12 11.99 -23.09 5.79
CA THR A 12 12.82 -22.08 6.43
C THR A 12 13.64 -22.72 7.56
N THR A 13 14.86 -22.22 7.74
CA THR A 13 15.82 -22.74 8.75
C THR A 13 15.86 -21.91 10.03
N GLY A 14 15.07 -20.83 10.11
CA GLY A 14 15.11 -19.83 11.20
C GLY A 14 16.23 -18.80 11.06
N THR A 15 17.18 -19.00 10.13
CA THR A 15 18.26 -18.06 9.82
C THR A 15 17.83 -17.01 8.76
N PRO A 16 18.59 -15.93 8.54
CA PRO A 16 18.26 -14.92 7.53
C PRO A 16 18.07 -15.49 6.11
N ILE A 17 16.96 -15.10 5.47
CA ILE A 17 16.63 -15.47 4.08
C ILE A 17 17.14 -14.37 3.13
N GLY A 18 18.16 -14.69 2.34
CA GLY A 18 18.68 -13.81 1.30
C GLY A 18 17.89 -13.95 0.00
N LEU A 19 17.48 -12.83 -0.59
CA LEU A 19 16.74 -12.80 -1.86
C LEU A 19 17.49 -11.97 -2.90
N LEU A 20 17.55 -12.47 -4.14
CA LEU A 20 18.13 -11.79 -5.28
C LEU A 20 17.15 -11.76 -6.46
N ILE A 21 16.91 -10.57 -6.98
CA ILE A 21 16.14 -10.34 -8.20
C ILE A 21 17.05 -9.60 -9.18
N GLU A 22 17.46 -10.29 -10.25
CA GLU A 22 18.29 -9.71 -11.30
C GLU A 22 17.49 -8.72 -12.15
N ASN A 23 18.12 -7.62 -12.55
CA ASN A 23 17.55 -6.68 -13.52
C ASN A 23 17.98 -7.11 -14.92
N VAL A 24 17.02 -7.46 -15.78
CA VAL A 24 17.30 -7.92 -17.15
C VAL A 24 17.06 -6.84 -18.23
N ASP A 25 16.32 -5.78 -17.90
CA ASP A 25 15.91 -4.71 -18.85
C ASP A 25 16.54 -3.34 -18.55
N GLN A 26 17.84 -3.29 -18.23
CA GLN A 26 18.51 -1.99 -18.08
C GLN A 26 18.84 -1.38 -19.45
N ARG A 27 18.01 -0.44 -19.91
CA ARG A 27 18.35 0.44 -21.04
C ARG A 27 19.08 1.67 -20.51
N SER A 28 20.41 1.60 -20.49
CA SER A 28 21.28 2.66 -19.96
C SER A 28 21.30 3.94 -20.80
N LYS A 29 20.82 3.91 -22.06
CA LYS A 29 20.89 5.03 -23.01
C LYS A 29 19.82 6.11 -22.83
N ASP A 30 18.75 5.85 -22.07
CA ASP A 30 17.62 6.78 -21.92
C ASP A 30 17.85 7.88 -20.86
N TYR A 31 19.03 7.94 -20.23
CA TYR A 31 19.29 8.77 -19.03
C TYR A 31 20.38 9.84 -19.18
N THR A 32 20.98 10.00 -20.36
CA THR A 32 22.12 10.91 -20.56
C THR A 32 21.76 12.38 -20.27
N ASP A 33 20.55 12.81 -20.65
CA ASP A 33 20.05 14.18 -20.44
C ASP A 33 19.63 14.48 -18.98
N LEU A 34 19.49 13.45 -18.14
CA LEU A 34 19.11 13.58 -16.72
C LEU A 34 20.30 13.78 -15.78
N SER A 35 21.53 13.72 -16.31
CA SER A 35 22.74 13.91 -15.51
C SER A 35 22.90 15.35 -14.99
N GLU A 36 22.38 16.33 -15.73
CA GLU A 36 22.55 17.76 -15.45
C GLU A 36 21.35 18.43 -14.76
N SER A 37 20.22 17.74 -14.60
CA SER A 37 18.98 18.31 -14.04
C SER A 37 18.44 17.49 -12.86
N PHE A 38 17.70 18.13 -11.94
CA PHE A 38 16.94 17.44 -10.89
C PHE A 38 15.48 17.31 -11.32
N ARG A 39 14.93 16.09 -11.33
CA ARG A 39 13.52 15.89 -11.70
C ARG A 39 12.61 16.39 -10.57
N PRO A 40 11.65 17.29 -10.85
CA PRO A 40 10.66 17.70 -9.86
C PRO A 40 9.96 16.49 -9.24
N GLY A 41 9.79 16.50 -7.91
CA GLY A 41 9.12 15.42 -7.18
C GLY A 41 9.92 14.11 -7.03
N HIS A 42 11.12 13.97 -7.63
CA HIS A 42 12.00 12.84 -7.37
C HIS A 42 12.96 13.11 -6.20
N ALA A 43 13.65 12.05 -5.77
CA ALA A 43 14.62 12.11 -4.69
C ALA A 43 15.98 12.67 -5.12
N ASP A 44 16.15 13.08 -6.38
CA ASP A 44 17.43 13.45 -6.97
C ASP A 44 18.16 14.53 -6.16
N TYR A 45 17.48 15.65 -5.91
CA TYR A 45 18.05 16.77 -5.16
C TYR A 45 18.33 16.41 -3.70
N THR A 46 17.39 15.74 -3.03
CA THR A 46 17.53 15.40 -1.61
C THR A 46 18.62 14.36 -1.37
N TYR A 47 18.83 13.42 -2.28
CA TYR A 47 19.95 12.48 -2.23
C TYR A 47 21.28 13.19 -2.44
N TRP A 48 21.38 14.05 -3.45
CA TRP A 48 22.60 14.83 -3.67
C TRP A 48 22.92 15.71 -2.45
N ARG A 49 21.93 16.40 -1.88
CA ARG A 49 22.12 17.22 -0.68
C ARG A 49 22.49 16.42 0.57
N LYS A 50 21.97 15.20 0.71
CA LYS A 50 22.23 14.35 1.88
C LYS A 50 23.57 13.62 1.81
N TYR A 51 23.97 13.15 0.62
CA TYR A 51 25.12 12.26 0.45
C TYR A 51 26.25 12.87 -0.38
N GLY A 52 26.06 14.04 -0.98
CA GLY A 52 27.04 14.68 -1.90
C GLY A 52 27.13 14.02 -3.28
N ILE A 53 26.44 12.90 -3.49
CA ILE A 53 26.47 12.10 -4.72
C ILE A 53 25.05 11.65 -5.09
N ARG A 54 24.80 11.57 -6.40
CA ARG A 54 23.54 11.08 -6.98
C ARG A 54 23.86 10.23 -8.21
N ASP A 55 23.21 9.09 -8.34
CA ASP A 55 23.17 8.32 -9.58
C ASP A 55 22.01 8.83 -10.47
N PRO A 56 22.29 9.56 -11.57
CA PRO A 56 21.23 10.14 -12.41
C PRO A 56 20.48 9.09 -13.23
N ARG A 57 21.03 7.88 -13.39
CA ARG A 57 20.39 6.78 -14.12
C ARG A 57 19.10 6.31 -13.45
N GLY A 58 18.89 6.71 -12.19
CA GLY A 58 17.83 6.16 -11.37
C GLY A 58 18.13 4.72 -10.96
N GLY A 59 17.65 4.32 -9.79
CA GLY A 59 17.97 3.02 -9.22
C GLY A 59 18.14 3.09 -7.71
N GLY A 60 18.42 1.94 -7.10
CA GLY A 60 18.61 1.82 -5.66
C GLY A 60 17.38 2.24 -4.84
N ARG A 61 17.61 2.77 -3.64
CA ARG A 61 16.57 3.09 -2.65
C ARG A 61 15.56 4.16 -3.09
N ALA A 62 15.92 5.00 -4.06
CA ALA A 62 15.02 6.02 -4.61
C ALA A 62 14.10 5.47 -5.72
N SER A 63 14.40 4.29 -6.26
CA SER A 63 13.62 3.67 -7.34
C SER A 63 12.50 2.82 -6.79
N ALA A 64 11.35 2.86 -7.46
CA ALA A 64 10.24 1.94 -7.20
C ALA A 64 10.63 0.47 -7.42
N ARG A 65 11.76 0.17 -8.09
CA ARG A 65 12.27 -1.22 -8.22
C ARG A 65 12.48 -1.91 -6.88
N GLU A 66 12.77 -1.16 -5.82
CA GLU A 66 12.92 -1.71 -4.47
C GLU A 66 11.65 -2.42 -3.98
N THR A 67 10.45 -2.03 -4.45
CA THR A 67 9.20 -2.70 -4.06
C THR A 67 9.13 -4.15 -4.52
N ALA A 68 9.89 -4.56 -5.55
CA ALA A 68 9.97 -5.97 -5.96
C ALA A 68 10.52 -6.85 -4.82
N LEU A 69 11.49 -6.35 -4.05
CA LEU A 69 11.98 -7.07 -2.87
C LEU A 69 10.98 -7.04 -1.71
N ARG A 70 10.23 -5.95 -1.55
CA ARG A 70 9.14 -5.89 -0.56
C ARG A 70 8.03 -6.91 -0.87
N VAL A 71 7.67 -7.06 -2.13
CA VAL A 71 6.69 -8.08 -2.57
C VAL A 71 7.21 -9.49 -2.30
N ALA A 72 8.47 -9.77 -2.61
CA ALA A 72 9.08 -11.07 -2.34
C ALA A 72 9.14 -11.38 -0.83
N ALA A 73 9.53 -10.40 0.00
CA ALA A 73 9.49 -10.53 1.46
C ALA A 73 8.05 -10.67 1.98
N GLY A 74 7.10 -9.96 1.40
CA GLY A 74 5.68 -10.05 1.72
C GLY A 74 5.09 -11.43 1.41
N ALA A 75 5.56 -12.10 0.36
CA ALA A 75 5.17 -13.48 0.06
C ALA A 75 5.62 -14.45 1.17
N ILE A 76 6.82 -14.25 1.73
CA ILE A 76 7.29 -15.02 2.90
C ILE A 76 6.44 -14.68 4.12
N ALA A 77 6.14 -13.40 4.36
CA ALA A 77 5.29 -12.98 5.48
C ALA A 77 3.89 -13.61 5.41
N ARG A 78 3.29 -13.74 4.22
CA ARG A 78 2.02 -14.45 4.03
C ARG A 78 2.08 -15.92 4.44
N LEU A 79 3.20 -16.61 4.17
CA LEU A 79 3.39 -17.99 4.62
C LEU A 79 3.44 -18.09 6.15
N VAL A 80 4.01 -17.09 6.82
CA VAL A 80 4.06 -17.03 8.29
C VAL A 80 2.69 -16.73 8.90
N LEU A 81 1.92 -15.83 8.29
CA LEU A 81 0.57 -15.50 8.73
C LEU A 81 -0.42 -16.66 8.56
N GLY A 82 -0.15 -17.59 7.63
CA GLY A 82 -0.99 -18.74 7.37
C GLY A 82 -2.27 -18.39 6.58
N SER A 83 -3.19 -19.35 6.51
CA SER A 83 -4.42 -19.22 5.71
C SER A 83 -5.59 -18.54 6.45
N GLU A 84 -5.47 -18.36 7.76
CA GLU A 84 -6.52 -17.72 8.57
C GLU A 84 -6.60 -16.22 8.31
N ILE A 85 -5.48 -15.58 7.94
CA ILE A 85 -5.41 -14.15 7.63
C ILE A 85 -5.40 -13.95 6.12
N THR A 86 -6.43 -13.28 5.60
CA THR A 86 -6.53 -12.91 4.19
C THR A 86 -6.23 -11.43 4.01
N ILE A 87 -5.15 -11.10 3.29
CA ILE A 87 -4.78 -9.71 2.97
C ILE A 87 -5.03 -9.45 1.50
N ARG A 88 -5.81 -8.41 1.19
CA ARG A 88 -6.16 -7.99 -0.17
C ARG A 88 -6.00 -6.48 -0.32
N GLY A 89 -5.75 -6.03 -1.55
CA GLY A 89 -5.59 -4.61 -1.88
C GLY A 89 -6.41 -4.26 -3.11
N ALA A 90 -6.93 -3.03 -3.15
CA ALA A 90 -7.81 -2.54 -4.20
C ALA A 90 -7.55 -1.05 -4.48
N LEU A 91 -7.60 -0.65 -5.75
CA LEU A 91 -7.64 0.77 -6.11
C LEU A 91 -9.05 1.31 -5.85
N VAL A 92 -9.18 2.34 -5.01
CA VAL A 92 -10.49 2.88 -4.58
C VAL A 92 -10.73 4.32 -5.03
N GLN A 93 -9.72 4.98 -5.56
CA GLN A 93 -9.84 6.33 -6.13
C GLN A 93 -8.76 6.57 -7.18
N LEU A 94 -9.15 7.21 -8.29
CA LEU A 94 -8.24 7.73 -9.32
C LEU A 94 -8.51 9.23 -9.52
N GLY A 95 -7.56 10.07 -9.10
CA GLY A 95 -7.74 11.52 -9.09
C GLY A 95 -8.95 11.94 -8.24
N THR A 96 -9.94 12.56 -8.86
CA THR A 96 -11.19 13.00 -8.21
C THR A 96 -12.32 11.97 -8.28
N GLN A 97 -12.09 10.82 -8.91
CA GLN A 97 -13.11 9.79 -9.13
C GLN A 97 -12.94 8.68 -8.10
N THR A 98 -13.93 8.53 -7.22
CA THR A 98 -13.99 7.48 -6.20
C THR A 98 -14.86 6.32 -6.66
N ILE A 99 -14.65 5.15 -6.07
CA ILE A 99 -15.58 4.02 -6.22
C ILE A 99 -16.90 4.29 -5.50
N ASP A 100 -17.93 3.56 -5.89
CA ASP A 100 -19.13 3.35 -5.09
C ASP A 100 -18.95 2.08 -4.25
N ARG A 101 -18.85 2.25 -2.92
CA ARG A 101 -18.62 1.13 -2.00
C ARG A 101 -19.77 0.10 -2.01
N SER A 102 -20.98 0.47 -2.44
CA SER A 102 -22.11 -0.48 -2.54
C SER A 102 -21.92 -1.54 -3.63
N ARG A 103 -21.01 -1.29 -4.57
CA ARG A 103 -20.67 -2.19 -5.70
C ARG A 103 -19.39 -2.98 -5.46
N TRP A 104 -18.85 -2.97 -4.24
CA TRP A 104 -17.60 -3.64 -3.94
C TRP A 104 -17.70 -5.16 -4.12
N ASP A 105 -16.96 -5.69 -5.08
CA ASP A 105 -16.78 -7.13 -5.29
C ASP A 105 -15.29 -7.49 -5.42
N TRP A 106 -14.81 -8.33 -4.51
CA TRP A 106 -13.43 -8.84 -4.55
C TRP A 106 -13.15 -9.69 -5.79
N ALA A 107 -14.16 -10.30 -6.40
CA ALA A 107 -13.98 -11.10 -7.62
C ALA A 107 -13.63 -10.24 -8.84
N GLU A 108 -13.93 -8.94 -8.81
CA GLU A 108 -13.65 -8.02 -9.91
C GLU A 108 -12.21 -7.49 -9.91
N VAL A 109 -11.53 -7.50 -8.76
CA VAL A 109 -10.16 -6.95 -8.63
C VAL A 109 -9.18 -7.55 -9.65
N ASP A 110 -9.23 -8.86 -9.91
CA ASP A 110 -8.33 -9.50 -10.88
C ASP A 110 -8.87 -9.49 -12.33
N ARG A 111 -10.06 -8.90 -12.55
CA ARG A 111 -10.75 -8.89 -13.86
C ARG A 111 -10.63 -7.57 -14.62
N ASN A 112 -10.04 -6.55 -14.01
CA ASN A 112 -9.82 -5.25 -14.64
C ASN A 112 -8.39 -4.75 -14.41
N PRO A 113 -7.87 -3.85 -15.28
CA PRO A 113 -6.47 -3.42 -15.22
C PRO A 113 -6.16 -2.49 -14.04
N PHE A 114 -7.16 -2.05 -13.29
CA PHE A 114 -7.01 -1.12 -12.17
C PHE A 114 -6.94 -1.80 -10.81
N PHE A 115 -7.17 -3.12 -10.73
CA PHE A 115 -7.34 -3.81 -9.45
C PHE A 115 -8.47 -3.19 -8.62
N CYS A 116 -9.55 -2.78 -9.30
CA CYS A 116 -10.69 -2.11 -8.70
C CYS A 116 -11.80 -3.11 -8.36
N PRO A 117 -12.44 -3.03 -7.18
CA PRO A 117 -13.57 -3.89 -6.82
C PRO A 117 -14.90 -3.36 -7.36
N ASP A 118 -14.94 -2.15 -7.93
CA ASP A 118 -16.12 -1.54 -8.54
C ASP A 118 -15.94 -1.55 -10.08
N PRO A 119 -16.63 -2.45 -10.81
CA PRO A 119 -16.46 -2.59 -12.25
C PRO A 119 -16.92 -1.34 -13.03
N VAL A 120 -17.86 -0.56 -12.50
CA VAL A 120 -18.34 0.67 -13.15
C VAL A 120 -17.30 1.78 -13.02
N ALA A 121 -16.73 1.95 -11.84
CA ALA A 121 -15.63 2.89 -11.65
C ALA A 121 -14.41 2.52 -12.50
N ALA A 122 -14.07 1.22 -12.59
CA ALA A 122 -12.98 0.73 -13.42
C ALA A 122 -13.15 1.13 -14.89
N GLN A 123 -14.36 0.96 -15.45
CA GLN A 123 -14.67 1.35 -16.82
C GLN A 123 -14.54 2.88 -17.03
N GLN A 124 -15.03 3.69 -16.10
CA GLN A 124 -14.92 5.16 -16.17
C GLN A 124 -13.46 5.66 -16.10
N TRP A 125 -12.63 4.93 -15.36
CA TRP A 125 -11.21 5.24 -15.23
C TRP A 125 -10.40 4.96 -16.50
N GLU A 126 -10.80 4.02 -17.35
CA GLU A 126 -10.14 3.77 -18.65
C GLU A 126 -10.11 5.05 -19.50
N GLU A 127 -11.29 5.63 -19.74
CA GLU A 127 -11.43 6.84 -20.55
C GLU A 127 -10.65 8.03 -19.96
N SER A 128 -10.73 8.16 -18.64
CA SER A 128 -10.11 9.25 -17.89
C SER A 128 -8.58 9.16 -17.90
N LEU A 129 -8.02 7.96 -17.70
CA LEU A 129 -6.58 7.74 -17.69
C LEU A 129 -6.00 7.89 -19.10
N ASP A 130 -6.72 7.46 -20.13
CA ASP A 130 -6.32 7.68 -21.53
C ASP A 130 -6.27 9.17 -21.89
N ALA A 131 -7.21 9.98 -21.38
CA ALA A 131 -7.16 11.42 -21.55
C ALA A 131 -5.95 12.05 -20.84
N VAL A 132 -5.62 11.60 -19.62
CA VAL A 132 -4.43 12.05 -18.87
C VAL A 132 -3.14 11.67 -19.61
N ARG A 133 -3.05 10.43 -20.10
CA ARG A 133 -1.90 9.91 -20.85
C ARG A 133 -1.69 10.67 -22.16
N ARG A 134 -2.75 10.96 -22.93
CA ARG A 134 -2.66 11.73 -24.19
C ARG A 134 -2.12 13.15 -23.99
N ARG A 135 -2.37 13.75 -22.82
CA ARG A 135 -1.80 15.05 -22.44
C ARG A 135 -0.39 14.95 -21.85
N GLY A 136 0.19 13.75 -21.80
CA GLY A 136 1.52 13.52 -21.24
C GLY A 136 1.60 13.75 -19.73
N SER A 137 0.47 13.68 -19.01
CA SER A 137 0.39 13.96 -17.58
C SER A 137 0.25 12.66 -16.77
N SER A 138 0.11 12.79 -15.46
CA SER A 138 -0.11 11.69 -14.52
C SER A 138 -1.19 12.06 -13.51
N ILE A 139 -1.72 11.06 -12.80
CA ILE A 139 -2.79 11.25 -11.83
C ILE A 139 -2.48 10.48 -10.55
N GLY A 140 -2.92 11.00 -9.41
CA GLY A 140 -2.78 10.35 -8.12
C GLY A 140 -3.87 9.31 -7.88
N ALA A 141 -3.72 8.55 -6.81
CA ALA A 141 -4.59 7.42 -6.49
C ALA A 141 -4.71 7.19 -4.99
N ILE A 142 -5.80 6.55 -4.56
CA ILE A 142 -5.92 5.94 -3.23
C ILE A 142 -6.10 4.44 -3.39
N ILE A 143 -5.26 3.69 -2.67
CA ILE A 143 -5.33 2.23 -2.58
C ILE A 143 -5.82 1.88 -1.17
N GLU A 144 -6.78 0.96 -1.06
CA GLU A 144 -7.25 0.36 0.19
C GLU A 144 -6.66 -1.04 0.34
N VAL A 145 -6.15 -1.34 1.53
CA VAL A 145 -5.68 -2.66 1.94
C VAL A 145 -6.56 -3.13 3.08
N VAL A 146 -7.06 -4.35 2.95
CA VAL A 146 -7.94 -5.00 3.93
C VAL A 146 -7.28 -6.31 4.36
N ALA A 147 -7.13 -6.50 5.67
CA ALA A 147 -6.72 -7.76 6.26
C ALA A 147 -7.87 -8.33 7.11
N GLU A 148 -8.43 -9.46 6.70
CA GLU A 148 -9.48 -10.19 7.40
C GLU A 148 -8.91 -11.40 8.14
N GLY A 149 -9.61 -11.85 9.19
CA GLY A 149 -9.19 -12.98 10.02
C GLY A 149 -8.04 -12.64 10.97
N VAL A 150 -7.70 -11.37 11.13
CA VAL A 150 -6.69 -10.91 12.08
C VAL A 150 -7.20 -11.17 13.51
N PRO A 151 -6.51 -11.97 14.34
CA PRO A 151 -6.97 -12.23 15.70
C PRO A 151 -6.90 -10.95 16.54
N PRO A 152 -7.76 -10.81 17.57
CA PRO A 152 -7.61 -9.72 18.52
C PRO A 152 -6.29 -9.85 19.30
N GLY A 153 -5.67 -8.72 19.65
CA GLY A 153 -4.49 -8.70 20.52
C GLY A 153 -3.13 -8.51 19.83
N LEU A 154 -3.08 -8.31 18.51
CA LEU A 154 -1.84 -7.96 17.80
C LEU A 154 -1.53 -6.47 17.93
N GLY A 155 -0.24 -6.16 18.13
CA GLY A 155 0.25 -4.80 18.39
C GLY A 155 0.65 -4.61 19.84
N ALA A 156 1.41 -3.55 20.11
CA ALA A 156 1.81 -3.18 21.47
C ALA A 156 1.35 -1.75 21.80
N PRO A 157 0.94 -1.47 23.04
CA PRO A 157 0.64 -0.10 23.45
C PRO A 157 1.82 0.86 23.29
N VAL A 158 1.49 2.14 23.12
CA VAL A 158 2.39 3.30 23.17
C VAL A 158 3.38 3.43 22.00
N TYR A 159 4.34 2.51 21.84
CA TYR A 159 5.48 2.70 20.92
C TYR A 159 5.46 1.81 19.67
N ASP A 160 4.89 0.61 19.76
CA ASP A 160 4.77 -0.33 18.63
C ASP A 160 3.30 -0.68 18.38
N LYS A 161 2.49 0.39 18.32
CA LYS A 161 1.07 0.27 17.98
C LYS A 161 0.93 -0.28 16.56
N LEU A 162 -0.02 -1.17 16.36
CA LEU A 162 -0.25 -1.81 15.07
C LEU A 162 -0.52 -0.79 13.95
N ASP A 163 -1.33 0.23 14.23
CA ASP A 163 -1.63 1.32 13.31
C ASP A 163 -0.39 2.16 12.97
N ALA A 164 0.47 2.43 13.94
CA ALA A 164 1.73 3.15 13.75
C ALA A 164 2.71 2.36 12.86
N ASP A 165 2.83 1.06 13.07
CA ASP A 165 3.68 0.19 12.24
C ASP A 165 3.16 0.04 10.81
N ILE A 166 1.85 -0.14 10.65
CA ILE A 166 1.20 -0.14 9.34
C ILE A 166 1.41 1.21 8.64
N ALA A 167 1.19 2.32 9.34
CA ALA A 167 1.37 3.66 8.79
C ALA A 167 2.82 3.89 8.33
N LYS A 168 3.81 3.50 9.14
CA LYS A 168 5.22 3.57 8.78
C LYS A 168 5.54 2.70 7.56
N ALA A 169 5.06 1.46 7.54
CA ALA A 169 5.29 0.52 6.44
C ALA A 169 4.71 1.06 5.12
N LEU A 170 3.46 1.52 5.12
CA LEU A 170 2.79 2.07 3.95
C LEU A 170 3.38 3.41 3.51
N MET A 171 3.63 4.34 4.43
CA MET A 171 4.22 5.65 4.12
C MET A 171 5.64 5.54 3.56
N SER A 172 6.36 4.47 3.90
CA SER A 172 7.71 4.21 3.38
C SER A 172 7.73 3.77 1.91
N ILE A 173 6.57 3.47 1.31
CA ILE A 173 6.48 3.13 -0.11
C ILE A 173 6.67 4.41 -0.94
N ASN A 174 7.51 4.32 -1.96
CA ASN A 174 7.80 5.48 -2.81
C ASN A 174 6.51 6.05 -3.41
N ALA A 175 6.43 7.39 -3.48
CA ALA A 175 5.26 8.17 -3.89
C ALA A 175 4.06 8.20 -2.93
N VAL A 176 4.06 7.43 -1.83
CA VAL A 176 3.02 7.58 -0.80
C VAL A 176 3.21 8.89 -0.04
N LYS A 177 2.11 9.63 0.15
CA LYS A 177 2.07 10.94 0.82
C LYS A 177 1.11 11.01 1.99
N GLY A 178 0.21 10.03 2.14
CA GLY A 178 -0.77 9.95 3.20
C GLY A 178 -1.09 8.50 3.50
N VAL A 179 -1.32 8.18 4.77
CA VAL A 179 -1.85 6.89 5.21
C VAL A 179 -2.94 7.16 6.23
N GLU A 180 -4.00 6.38 6.17
CA GLU A 180 -5.11 6.44 7.12
C GLU A 180 -5.62 5.04 7.47
N ILE A 181 -6.17 4.89 8.68
CA ILE A 181 -6.71 3.64 9.21
C ILE A 181 -8.22 3.82 9.44
N GLY A 182 -9.03 2.82 9.07
CA GLY A 182 -10.47 2.84 9.32
C GLY A 182 -11.19 3.96 8.58
N ALA A 183 -11.91 4.82 9.30
CA ALA A 183 -12.52 6.05 8.78
C ALA A 183 -11.48 7.12 8.42
N GLY A 184 -10.26 7.01 8.96
CA GLY A 184 -9.15 7.86 8.57
C GLY A 184 -9.38 9.34 8.87
N PHE A 185 -9.10 10.20 7.89
CA PHE A 185 -9.35 11.64 8.04
C PHE A 185 -10.85 11.98 8.20
N ALA A 186 -11.76 11.13 7.72
CA ALA A 186 -13.20 11.33 7.91
C ALA A 186 -13.62 11.23 9.39
N ALA A 187 -12.83 10.57 10.25
CA ALA A 187 -13.11 10.53 11.68
C ALA A 187 -13.12 11.93 12.31
N ALA A 188 -12.40 12.90 11.75
CA ALA A 188 -12.37 14.28 12.24
C ALA A 188 -13.70 15.02 12.05
N THR A 189 -14.63 14.49 11.24
CA THR A 189 -15.95 15.08 11.01
C THR A 189 -17.07 14.38 11.76
N LEU A 190 -16.77 13.32 12.52
CA LEU A 190 -17.75 12.52 13.26
C LEU A 190 -17.91 13.02 14.69
N SER A 191 -19.12 12.95 15.22
CA SER A 191 -19.36 13.00 16.67
C SER A 191 -18.83 11.75 17.37
N GLY A 192 -18.78 11.78 18.71
CA GLY A 192 -18.34 10.61 19.49
C GLY A 192 -19.27 9.41 19.28
N GLU A 193 -20.57 9.66 19.18
CA GLU A 193 -21.61 8.68 18.93
C GLU A 193 -21.52 8.07 17.53
N GLU A 194 -21.22 8.88 16.51
CA GLU A 194 -21.07 8.39 15.12
C GLU A 194 -19.75 7.64 14.90
N ASN A 195 -18.69 7.97 15.65
CA ASN A 195 -17.38 7.31 15.51
C ASN A 195 -17.27 6.03 16.37
N ALA A 196 -18.16 5.85 17.35
CA ALA A 196 -18.10 4.71 18.26
C ALA A 196 -18.50 3.42 17.53
N ASP A 197 -17.56 2.47 17.45
CA ASP A 197 -17.88 1.11 17.01
C ASP A 197 -18.62 0.35 18.10
N GLU A 198 -19.96 0.41 18.07
CA GLU A 198 -20.83 -0.24 19.05
C GLU A 198 -20.59 -1.74 19.12
N MET A 199 -20.64 -2.28 20.34
CA MET A 199 -20.40 -3.70 20.62
C MET A 199 -21.66 -4.37 21.17
N ARG A 200 -21.90 -5.61 20.73
CA ARG A 200 -22.91 -6.52 21.28
C ARG A 200 -22.24 -7.82 21.71
N ILE A 201 -22.68 -8.35 22.85
CA ILE A 201 -22.21 -9.65 23.34
C ILE A 201 -23.16 -10.72 22.80
N GLY A 202 -22.60 -11.70 22.08
CA GLY A 202 -23.31 -12.89 21.60
C GLY A 202 -23.56 -13.92 22.69
N GLY A 203 -24.39 -14.92 22.41
CA GLY A 203 -24.78 -15.96 23.39
C GLY A 203 -23.64 -16.82 23.94
N THR A 204 -22.49 -16.82 23.27
CA THR A 204 -21.26 -17.56 23.64
C THR A 204 -20.21 -16.68 24.33
N GLY A 205 -20.49 -15.40 24.55
CA GLY A 205 -19.54 -14.43 25.12
C GLY A 205 -18.66 -13.70 24.09
N ASP A 206 -18.79 -14.05 22.80
CA ASP A 206 -18.09 -13.36 21.72
C ASP A 206 -18.63 -11.94 21.53
N VAL A 207 -17.73 -10.99 21.25
CA VAL A 207 -18.09 -9.59 21.00
C VAL A 207 -18.22 -9.35 19.50
N ALA A 208 -19.39 -8.88 19.07
CA ALA A 208 -19.66 -8.44 17.71
C ALA A 208 -19.71 -6.90 17.65
N PHE A 209 -18.92 -6.32 16.75
CA PHE A 209 -18.97 -4.89 16.45
C PHE A 209 -20.02 -4.60 15.37
N LEU A 210 -20.74 -3.49 15.48
CA LEU A 210 -21.80 -3.09 14.54
C LEU A 210 -21.30 -2.22 13.39
N SER A 211 -20.11 -1.65 13.52
CA SER A 211 -19.40 -0.83 12.53
C SER A 211 -17.89 -1.02 12.67
N ASN A 212 -17.09 -0.47 11.75
CA ASN A 212 -15.63 -0.58 11.77
C ASN A 212 -14.94 0.75 11.41
N HIS A 213 -15.34 1.84 12.07
CA HIS A 213 -14.74 3.16 11.93
C HIS A 213 -13.29 3.18 12.42
N ALA A 214 -12.94 2.37 13.41
CA ALA A 214 -11.57 2.20 13.90
C ALA A 214 -10.66 1.43 12.94
N GLY A 215 -11.22 0.77 11.91
CA GLY A 215 -10.43 0.00 10.94
C GLY A 215 -9.71 -1.18 11.57
N GLY A 216 -10.36 -1.85 12.51
CA GLY A 216 -9.87 -3.06 13.17
C GLY A 216 -8.79 -2.84 14.23
N ILE A 217 -8.47 -1.59 14.58
CA ILE A 217 -7.41 -1.26 15.54
C ILE A 217 -7.95 -0.30 16.60
N LEU A 218 -7.96 -0.73 17.86
CA LEU A 218 -8.39 0.07 19.00
C LEU A 218 -7.23 0.18 20.00
N GLY A 219 -6.87 1.41 20.38
CA GLY A 219 -5.74 1.65 21.29
C GLY A 219 -4.38 1.19 20.75
N GLY A 220 -4.26 0.94 19.44
CA GLY A 220 -3.05 0.39 18.81
C GLY A 220 -2.98 -1.14 18.80
N ILE A 221 -4.07 -1.82 19.13
CA ILE A 221 -4.18 -3.29 19.19
C ILE A 221 -5.31 -3.75 18.25
N SER A 222 -5.14 -4.88 17.56
CA SER A 222 -6.19 -5.45 16.71
C SER A 222 -7.43 -5.85 17.54
N SER A 223 -8.62 -5.50 17.04
CA SER A 223 -9.90 -5.79 17.69
C SER A 223 -10.53 -7.13 17.27
N GLY A 224 -10.01 -7.77 16.22
CA GLY A 224 -10.62 -8.94 15.58
C GLY A 224 -11.49 -8.59 14.36
N GLN A 225 -11.85 -7.31 14.19
CA GLN A 225 -12.48 -6.83 12.97
C GLN A 225 -11.46 -6.73 11.83
N PRO A 226 -11.89 -6.62 10.56
CA PRO A 226 -10.98 -6.39 9.45
C PRO A 226 -10.10 -5.16 9.69
N VAL A 227 -8.79 -5.32 9.54
CA VAL A 227 -7.86 -4.19 9.56
C VAL A 227 -7.93 -3.49 8.21
N VAL A 228 -8.31 -2.22 8.21
CA VAL A 228 -8.50 -1.43 6.98
C VAL A 228 -7.54 -0.25 7.00
N ALA A 229 -6.69 -0.16 5.98
CA ALA A 229 -5.77 0.95 5.79
C ALA A 229 -5.85 1.48 4.36
N ARG A 230 -5.72 2.78 4.19
CA ARG A 230 -5.63 3.42 2.87
C ARG A 230 -4.34 4.21 2.73
N LEU A 231 -3.77 4.19 1.53
CA LEU A 231 -2.57 4.96 1.19
C LEU A 231 -2.82 5.85 -0.02
N ALA A 232 -2.44 7.12 0.10
CA ALA A 232 -2.53 8.11 -0.96
C ALA A 232 -1.19 8.16 -1.73
N VAL A 233 -1.24 7.79 -3.01
CA VAL A 233 -0.10 7.83 -3.92
C VAL A 233 -0.20 9.10 -4.76
N LYS A 234 0.86 9.92 -4.74
CA LYS A 234 0.90 11.14 -5.57
C LYS A 234 0.99 10.80 -7.06
N PRO A 235 0.62 11.73 -7.97
CA PRO A 235 0.88 11.57 -9.40
C PRO A 235 2.35 11.27 -9.70
N THR A 236 2.59 10.35 -10.64
CA THR A 236 3.94 9.99 -11.09
C THR A 236 4.68 11.22 -11.59
N SER A 237 5.89 11.43 -11.09
CA SER A 237 6.63 12.68 -11.33
C SER A 237 7.32 12.75 -12.69
N SER A 238 7.28 11.68 -13.49
CA SER A 238 7.76 11.65 -14.87
C SER A 238 6.59 11.90 -15.82
N ILE A 239 6.47 13.15 -16.28
CA ILE A 239 5.47 13.61 -17.26
C ILE A 239 6.18 14.25 -18.46
N LEU A 240 5.52 14.34 -19.62
CA LEU A 240 6.13 14.84 -20.86
C LEU A 240 6.45 16.35 -20.79
N THR A 241 5.74 17.09 -19.96
CA THR A 241 5.95 18.53 -19.73
C THR A 241 6.43 18.72 -18.28
N PRO A 242 7.71 19.02 -18.03
CA PRO A 242 8.25 19.22 -16.68
C PRO A 242 7.63 20.39 -15.92
#